data_AF-A0A1U7HFW5-F1
#
_entry.id   AF-A0A1U7HFW5-F1
#
_cell.length_a   1.000
_cell.length_b   1.000
_cell.length_c   1.000
_cell.angle_alpha   90.00
_cell.angle_beta   90.00
_cell.angle_gamma   90.00
#
_symmetry.space_group_name_H-M   'P 1'
#
loop_
_entity.id
_entity.type
_entity.pdbx_description
1 polymer ?
#
loop_
_entity_poly.entity_id
_entity_poly.type
_entity_poly.pdbx_seq_one_letter_code
_entity_poly.pdbx_strand_id
1 'polypeptide(L)'
;MSCYGDKVARTPHIDRLASEGILFLNSYVTQTSCSPSRSSLFTGLYPHQTGDISNELGQIGLPYSNSGYSMAPSVVTLPQLLKAQGYCTGIIGKLHVYPETSFPFDVNVLPKALNTRDVQ
;
A
#
# COMPACT_ATOMS: atom_id res chain seq x y z
N MET A 1 -12.08 16.12 5.33
CA MET A 1 -12.53 16.19 3.90
C MET A 1 -13.97 16.67 3.88
N SER A 2 -14.33 17.61 3.01
CA SER A 2 -15.66 18.21 2.99
C SER A 2 -16.76 17.21 2.66
N CYS A 3 -16.51 16.25 1.76
CA CYS A 3 -17.42 15.12 1.51
C CYS A 3 -17.66 14.20 2.74
N TYR A 4 -16.87 14.32 3.81
CA TYR A 4 -17.08 13.65 5.09
C TYR A 4 -17.54 14.60 6.20
N GLY A 5 -18.02 15.81 5.87
CA GLY A 5 -18.59 16.78 6.82
C GLY A 5 -17.61 17.80 7.42
N ASP A 6 -16.35 17.80 6.99
CA ASP A 6 -15.36 18.81 7.40
C ASP A 6 -15.70 20.19 6.82
N LYS A 7 -15.80 21.21 7.68
CA LYS A 7 -16.20 22.57 7.28
C LYS A 7 -15.02 23.48 6.92
N VAL A 8 -13.77 23.05 7.17
CA VAL A 8 -12.57 23.89 7.04
C VAL A 8 -11.74 23.46 5.84
N ALA A 9 -11.57 22.15 5.63
CA ALA A 9 -10.77 21.64 4.53
C ALA A 9 -11.41 21.98 3.16
N ARG A 10 -10.62 22.54 2.25
CA ARG A 10 -11.03 22.77 0.86
C ARG A 10 -10.56 21.61 -0.02
N THR A 11 -11.43 20.64 -0.29
CA THR A 11 -11.08 19.43 -1.06
C THR A 11 -11.92 19.25 -2.34
N PRO A 12 -12.02 20.26 -3.23
CA PRO A 12 -12.98 20.25 -4.34
C PRO A 12 -12.79 19.07 -5.31
N HIS A 13 -11.55 18.64 -5.55
CA HIS A 13 -11.26 17.50 -6.43
C HIS A 13 -11.67 16.15 -5.83
N ILE A 14 -11.55 16.00 -4.50
CA ILE A 14 -11.99 14.79 -3.80
C ILE A 14 -13.51 14.77 -3.67
N ASP A 15 -14.13 15.92 -3.44
CA ASP A 15 -15.59 16.04 -3.37
C ASP A 15 -16.24 15.68 -4.71
N ARG A 16 -15.65 16.12 -5.83
CA ARG A 16 -16.09 15.71 -7.18
C ARG A 16 -15.99 14.19 -7.36
N LEU A 17 -14.86 13.58 -6.99
CA LEU A 17 -14.69 12.12 -7.05
C LEU A 17 -15.75 11.38 -6.21
N ALA A 18 -16.07 11.89 -5.02
CA ALA A 18 -17.11 11.31 -4.17
C ALA A 18 -18.51 11.43 -4.81
N SER A 19 -18.80 12.54 -5.52
CA SER A 19 -20.10 12.73 -6.19
C SER A 19 -20.30 11.89 -7.45
N GLU A 20 -19.21 11.49 -8.10
CA GLU A 20 -19.22 10.66 -9.33
C GLU A 20 -19.07 9.16 -9.02
N GLY A 21 -18.86 8.78 -7.75
CA GLY A 21 -18.56 7.42 -7.34
C GLY A 21 -19.35 6.96 -6.11
N ILE A 22 -18.76 6.05 -5.33
CA ILE A 22 -19.34 5.53 -4.09
C ILE A 22 -18.54 6.06 -2.90
N LEU A 23 -19.22 6.71 -1.96
CA LEU A 23 -18.64 7.18 -0.70
C LEU A 23 -18.92 6.16 0.42
N PHE A 24 -17.87 5.50 0.91
CA PHE A 24 -17.98 4.61 2.06
C PHE A 24 -17.92 5.42 3.36
N LEU A 25 -19.00 5.41 4.13
CA LEU A 25 -19.04 6.03 5.46
C LEU A 25 -18.28 5.22 6.52
N ASN A 26 -18.16 3.91 6.29
CA ASN A 26 -17.44 2.99 7.16
C ASN A 26 -16.42 2.22 6.32
N SER A 27 -15.14 2.56 6.49
CA SER A 27 -14.00 1.89 5.86
C SER A 27 -12.86 1.83 6.85
N TYR A 28 -12.19 0.69 6.94
CA TYR A 28 -11.20 0.40 7.98
C TYR A 28 -9.94 -0.20 7.38
N VAL A 29 -8.80 0.13 7.97
CA VAL A 29 -7.54 -0.56 7.71
C VAL A 29 -7.36 -1.71 8.70
N THR A 30 -6.68 -2.77 8.27
CA THR A 30 -6.34 -3.92 9.12
C THR A 30 -5.32 -3.57 10.20
N GLN A 31 -4.49 -2.55 9.98
CA GLN A 31 -3.50 -2.08 10.94
C GLN A 31 -3.15 -0.60 10.74
N THR A 32 -2.93 0.13 11.83
CA THR A 32 -2.66 1.58 11.87
C THR A 32 -1.20 1.96 11.60
N SER A 33 -0.48 1.11 10.85
CA SER A 33 0.91 1.33 10.45
C SER A 33 1.03 1.22 8.93
N CYS A 34 1.88 2.04 8.32
CA CYS A 34 1.88 2.23 6.87
C CYS A 34 2.30 0.97 6.10
N SER A 35 3.40 0.30 6.46
CA SER A 35 3.82 -0.93 5.76
C SER A 35 2.84 -2.10 5.96
N PRO A 36 2.36 -2.37 7.18
CA PRO A 36 1.33 -3.40 7.39
C PRO A 36 0.00 -3.09 6.68
N SER A 37 -0.45 -1.84 6.70
CA SER A 37 -1.67 -1.43 5.98
C SER A 37 -1.53 -1.62 4.47
N ARG A 38 -0.36 -1.28 3.92
CA ARG A 38 -0.06 -1.45 2.48
C ARG A 38 0.11 -2.91 2.08
N SER A 39 0.74 -3.74 2.91
CA SER A 39 0.82 -5.19 2.62
C SER A 39 -0.58 -5.80 2.56
N SER A 40 -1.47 -5.45 3.48
CA SER A 40 -2.87 -5.86 3.40
C SER A 40 -3.57 -5.37 2.14
N LEU A 41 -3.40 -4.09 1.78
CA LEU A 41 -3.99 -3.52 0.57
C LEU A 41 -3.54 -4.28 -0.70
N PHE A 42 -2.26 -4.62 -0.79
CA PHE A 42 -1.70 -5.25 -1.98
C PHE A 42 -1.87 -6.77 -2.04
N THR A 43 -2.19 -7.44 -0.93
CA THR A 43 -2.27 -8.92 -0.89
C THR A 43 -3.68 -9.42 -0.59
N GLY A 44 -4.54 -8.58 -0.01
CA GLY A 44 -5.84 -8.98 0.52
C GLY A 44 -5.75 -9.79 1.83
N LEU A 45 -4.55 -9.92 2.41
CA LEU A 45 -4.29 -10.70 3.62
C LEU A 45 -4.12 -9.80 4.85
N TYR A 46 -4.40 -10.30 6.05
CA TYR A 46 -3.96 -9.60 7.26
C TYR A 46 -2.43 -9.59 7.34
N PRO A 47 -1.80 -8.57 7.97
CA PRO A 47 -0.35 -8.44 7.92
C PRO A 47 0.40 -9.65 8.51
N HIS A 48 -0.16 -10.27 9.55
CA HIS A 48 0.40 -11.49 10.17
C HIS A 48 0.30 -12.74 9.28
N GLN A 49 -0.53 -12.72 8.22
CA GLN A 49 -0.66 -13.81 7.25
C GLN A 49 0.31 -13.67 6.07
N THR A 50 1.11 -12.60 6.04
CA THR A 50 2.07 -12.36 4.95
C THR A 50 3.44 -13.01 5.22
N GLY A 51 3.58 -13.79 6.30
CA GLY A 51 4.76 -14.60 6.60
C GLY A 51 4.65 -16.05 6.11
N ASP A 52 5.76 -16.78 6.17
CA ASP A 52 5.83 -18.22 5.94
C ASP A 52 6.94 -18.86 6.79
N ILE A 53 7.30 -20.12 6.52
CA ILE A 53 8.34 -20.85 7.26
C ILE A 53 9.72 -20.17 7.22
N SER A 54 9.99 -19.35 6.20
CA SER A 54 11.25 -18.64 6.03
C SER A 54 11.25 -17.29 6.75
N ASN A 55 10.06 -16.78 7.06
CA ASN A 55 9.86 -15.55 7.82
C ASN A 55 8.47 -15.54 8.45
N GLU A 56 8.40 -15.98 9.71
CA GLU A 56 7.14 -16.15 10.44
C GLU A 56 6.48 -14.82 10.82
N LEU A 57 7.25 -13.72 10.86
CA LEU A 57 6.76 -12.43 11.34
C LEU A 57 5.79 -11.77 10.34
N GLY A 58 6.00 -11.98 9.04
CA GLY A 58 5.29 -11.21 8.01
C GLY A 58 5.57 -9.70 8.09
N GLN A 59 4.77 -8.91 7.39
CA GLN A 59 4.83 -7.44 7.41
C GLN A 59 3.96 -6.86 8.55
N ILE A 60 4.12 -7.30 9.79
CA ILE A 60 3.36 -6.75 10.94
C ILE A 60 3.90 -5.41 11.46
N GLY A 61 5.10 -5.02 11.02
CA GLY A 61 5.74 -3.76 11.37
C GLY A 61 6.41 -3.07 10.18
N LEU A 62 7.17 -2.02 10.48
CA LEU A 62 7.89 -1.22 9.48
C LEU A 62 9.21 -1.90 9.06
N PRO A 63 9.55 -1.92 7.75
CA PRO A 63 10.74 -2.59 7.24
C PRO A 63 11.98 -1.71 7.39
N TYR A 64 12.39 -1.39 8.63
CA TYR A 64 13.67 -0.74 8.91
C TYR A 64 14.83 -1.75 8.84
N SER A 65 16.06 -1.25 8.73
CA SER A 65 17.25 -2.09 8.88
C SER A 65 17.16 -2.89 10.18
N ASN A 66 17.22 -4.23 10.08
CA ASN A 66 17.15 -5.19 11.20
C ASN A 66 15.79 -5.34 11.90
N SER A 67 14.67 -4.86 11.33
CA SER A 67 13.35 -5.06 11.97
C SER A 67 12.81 -6.49 11.82
N GLY A 68 13.28 -7.24 10.81
CA GLY A 68 12.80 -8.59 10.49
C GLY A 68 11.41 -8.64 9.82
N TYR A 69 10.71 -7.51 9.72
CA TYR A 69 9.38 -7.45 9.11
C TYR A 69 9.46 -7.42 7.58
N SER A 70 9.10 -8.54 6.98
CA SER A 70 9.10 -8.77 5.54
C SER A 70 7.90 -9.62 5.18
N MET A 71 7.38 -9.50 3.96
CA MET A 71 6.50 -10.52 3.41
C MET A 71 7.33 -11.72 2.96
N ALA A 72 6.72 -12.89 2.97
CA ALA A 72 7.26 -14.10 2.41
C ALA A 72 7.29 -14.04 0.86
N PRO A 73 8.30 -14.62 0.19
CA PRO A 73 8.37 -14.65 -1.28
C PRO A 73 7.20 -15.39 -1.94
N SER A 74 6.54 -16.28 -1.19
CA SER A 74 5.37 -17.06 -1.64
C SER A 74 4.08 -16.24 -1.70
N VAL A 75 4.04 -15.05 -1.10
CA VAL A 75 2.86 -14.18 -1.09
C VAL A 75 2.69 -13.52 -2.45
N VAL A 76 1.58 -13.83 -3.12
CA VAL A 76 1.22 -13.22 -4.40
C VAL A 76 0.61 -11.84 -4.17
N THR A 77 1.11 -10.84 -4.89
CA THR A 77 0.67 -9.45 -4.78
C THR A 77 -0.29 -9.06 -5.92
N LEU A 78 -1.14 -8.07 -5.68
CA LEU A 78 -2.07 -7.51 -6.66
C LEU A 78 -1.39 -7.10 -7.98
N PRO A 79 -0.24 -6.39 -8.00
CA PRO A 79 0.42 -6.10 -9.28
C PRO A 79 0.91 -7.36 -10.00
N GLN A 80 1.35 -8.41 -9.30
CA GLN A 80 1.69 -9.69 -9.94
C GLN A 80 0.46 -10.33 -10.59
N LEU A 81 -0.69 -10.33 -9.90
CA LEU A 81 -1.95 -10.86 -10.45
C LEU A 81 -2.40 -10.09 -11.69
N LEU A 82 -2.41 -8.75 -11.63
CA LEU A 82 -2.79 -7.91 -12.77
C LEU A 82 -1.85 -8.11 -13.97
N LYS A 83 -0.54 -8.15 -13.71
CA LYS A 83 0.47 -8.36 -14.74
C LYS A 83 0.36 -9.75 -15.40
N ALA A 84 0.07 -10.79 -14.62
CA ALA A 84 -0.19 -12.13 -15.15
C ALA A 84 -1.40 -12.17 -16.11
N GLN A 85 -2.32 -11.22 -15.99
CA GLN A 85 -3.47 -11.06 -16.90
C GLN A 85 -3.22 -10.06 -18.05
N GLY A 86 -1.96 -9.61 -18.24
CA GLY A 86 -1.59 -8.72 -19.33
C GLY A 86 -1.84 -7.23 -19.08
N TYR A 87 -2.18 -6.81 -17.86
CA TYR A 87 -2.28 -5.40 -17.52
C TYR A 87 -0.90 -4.76 -17.36
N CYS A 88 -0.74 -3.55 -17.89
CA CYS A 88 0.39 -2.68 -17.56
C CYS A 88 0.18 -2.12 -16.14
N THR A 89 1.17 -2.29 -15.28
CA THR A 89 1.12 -1.92 -13.87
C THR A 89 2.07 -0.77 -13.57
N GLY A 90 1.62 0.23 -12.81
CA GLY A 90 2.44 1.39 -12.46
C GLY A 90 2.24 1.83 -11.03
N ILE A 91 3.31 2.36 -10.43
CA ILE A 91 3.29 3.02 -9.12
C ILE A 91 3.91 4.40 -9.24
N ILE A 92 3.30 5.38 -8.56
CA ILE A 92 3.80 6.74 -8.43
C ILE A 92 3.88 7.06 -6.94
N GLY A 93 5.08 7.41 -6.46
CA GLY A 93 5.31 7.75 -5.05
C GLY A 93 5.74 6.55 -4.18
N LYS A 94 5.19 6.47 -2.97
CA LYS A 94 5.70 5.62 -1.87
C LYS A 94 5.17 4.18 -1.93
N LEU A 95 6.08 3.20 -2.02
CA LEU A 95 5.78 1.77 -1.90
C LEU A 95 5.75 1.30 -0.45
N HIS A 96 6.89 1.37 0.25
CA HIS A 96 7.04 1.16 1.70
C HIS A 96 6.50 -0.17 2.24
N VAL A 97 6.82 -1.26 1.54
CA VAL A 97 6.56 -2.67 1.87
C VAL A 97 7.79 -3.46 1.45
N TYR A 98 8.07 -4.59 2.11
CA TYR A 98 9.29 -5.36 1.87
C TYR A 98 8.97 -6.85 1.65
N PRO A 99 9.69 -7.55 0.76
CA PRO A 99 10.71 -7.02 -0.14
C PRO A 99 10.07 -6.27 -1.32
N GLU A 100 10.71 -5.18 -1.77
CA GLU A 100 10.22 -4.40 -2.91
C GLU A 100 10.18 -5.22 -4.20
N THR A 101 11.04 -6.24 -4.31
CA THR A 101 11.08 -7.17 -5.45
C THR A 101 9.79 -7.97 -5.64
N SER A 102 8.94 -8.09 -4.61
CA SER A 102 7.61 -8.70 -4.71
C SER A 102 6.59 -7.83 -5.46
N PHE A 103 6.96 -6.60 -5.86
CA PHE A 103 6.10 -5.63 -6.53
C PHE A 103 6.66 -5.21 -7.90
N PRO A 104 6.61 -6.09 -8.91
CA PRO A 104 7.26 -5.88 -10.21
C PRO A 104 6.47 -4.96 -11.16
N PHE A 105 6.22 -3.71 -10.73
CA PHE A 105 5.56 -2.69 -11.54
C PHE A 105 6.34 -2.42 -12.85
N ASP A 106 5.63 -2.23 -13.96
CA ASP A 106 6.22 -1.88 -15.26
C ASP A 106 6.71 -0.42 -15.29
N VAL A 107 6.00 0.46 -14.58
CA VAL A 107 6.35 1.87 -14.44
C VAL A 107 6.51 2.22 -12.97
N ASN A 108 7.68 2.70 -12.57
CA ASN A 108 7.92 3.23 -11.24
C ASN A 108 8.34 4.70 -11.34
N VAL A 109 7.41 5.59 -10.97
CA VAL A 109 7.69 7.04 -10.90
C VAL A 109 7.99 7.39 -9.45
N LEU A 110 9.28 7.38 -9.13
CA LEU A 110 9.75 7.88 -7.84
C LEU A 110 9.54 9.40 -7.74
N PRO A 111 9.33 9.94 -6.53
CA PRO A 111 9.23 11.38 -6.34
C PRO A 111 10.46 12.09 -6.91
N LYS A 112 10.26 13.13 -7.74
CA LYS A 112 11.35 13.93 -8.34
C LYS A 112 12.24 14.63 -7.30
N ALA A 113 11.81 14.72 -6.04
CA ALA A 113 12.57 15.32 -4.95
C ALA A 113 12.90 14.28 -3.87
N LEU A 114 14.20 14.03 -3.68
CA LEU A 114 14.78 13.12 -2.68
C LEU A 114 14.40 13.41 -1.21
N ASN A 115 13.71 14.53 -0.94
CA ASN A 115 13.34 14.97 0.41
C ASN A 115 11.86 14.80 0.77
N THR A 116 11.03 14.18 -0.07
CA THR A 116 9.64 13.84 0.30
C THR A 116 9.57 12.44 0.93
N ARG A 117 10.28 12.26 2.05
CA ARG A 117 10.23 11.16 3.04
C ARG A 117 9.70 9.80 2.52
N ASP A 118 10.56 9.06 1.84
CA ASP A 118 10.72 7.67 2.24
C ASP A 118 11.41 7.68 3.61
N VAL A 119 10.73 7.10 4.59
CA VAL A 119 11.35 6.92 5.91
C VAL A 119 12.26 5.73 5.70
N GLN A 120 13.56 6.00 5.59
CA GLN A 120 14.59 4.97 5.69
C GLN A 120 14.56 4.32 7.08
#